data_AF-A0A430UIF5-F1
#
_entry.id   AF-A0A430UIF5-F1
#
_cell.length_a   1.000
_cell.length_b   1.000
_cell.length_c   1.000
_cell.angle_alpha   90.00
_cell.angle_beta   90.00
_cell.angle_gamma   90.00
#
_symmetry.space_group_name_H-M   'P 1'
#
loop_
_entity.id
_entity.type
_entity.pdbx_description
1 polymer ?
#
loop_
_entity_poly.entity_id
_entity_poly.type
_entity_poly.pdbx_seq_one_letter_code
_entity_poly.pdbx_strand_id
1 'polypeptide(L)' 'MNGHKTLLTVREARDLLGPDLFGRDLVYKIARKHGIRAGRRLLIPLRVVQEIKEGHIKEL' A
#
# COMPACT_ATOMS: atom_id res chain seq x y z
N MET A 1 18.18 -6.17 14.23
CA MET A 1 16.71 -6.06 14.34
C MET A 1 16.15 -5.89 12.92
N ASN A 2 15.67 -6.96 12.28
CA ASN A 2 14.90 -6.84 11.04
C ASN A 2 13.50 -6.35 11.41
N GLY A 3 13.36 -5.04 11.62
CA GLY A 3 12.05 -4.44 11.81
C GLY A 3 11.30 -4.51 10.49
N HIS A 4 10.50 -5.56 10.29
CA HIS A 4 9.58 -5.65 9.16
C HIS A 4 8.75 -4.36 9.15
N LYS A 5 8.97 -3.49 8.15
CA LYS A 5 8.24 -2.24 8.03
C LYS A 5 6.75 -2.57 7.91
N THR A 6 5.97 -2.15 8.92
CA THR A 6 4.52 -2.35 8.94
C THR A 6 3.77 -1.31 8.11
N LEU A 7 4.45 -0.21 7.76
CA LEU A 7 3.92 0.90 6.96
C LEU A 7 4.85 1.17 5.78
N LEU A 8 4.25 1.37 4.62
CA LEU A 8 4.89 1.61 3.35
C LEU A 8 4.49 2.99 2.85
N THR A 9 5.42 3.72 2.24
CA THR A 9 5.05 4.85 1.39
C THR A 9 4.28 4.37 0.16
N VAL A 10 3.56 5.28 -0.50
CA VAL A 10 2.91 5.00 -1.78
C VAL A 10 3.89 4.45 -2.82
N ARG A 11 5.15 4.94 -2.81
CA ARG A 11 6.20 4.44 -3.69
C ARG A 11 6.57 2.99 -3.37
N GLU A 12 6.89 2.70 -2.11
CA GLU A 12 7.26 1.34 -1.68
C GLU A 12 6.10 0.34 -1.91
N ALA A 13 4.86 0.76 -1.67
CA ALA A 13 3.70 -0.08 -1.95
C ALA A 13 3.53 -0.36 -3.45
N ARG A 14 3.75 0.64 -4.31
CA ARG A 14 3.72 0.46 -5.77
C ARG A 14 4.81 -0.52 -6.22
N ASP A 15 6.01 -0.37 -5.69
CA ASP A 15 7.14 -1.25 -6.05
C ASP A 15 6.83 -2.71 -5.66
N LEU A 16 6.15 -2.94 -4.52
CA LEU A 16 5.74 -4.28 -4.08
C LEU A 16 4.55 -4.87 -4.85
N LEU A 17 3.60 -4.02 -5.27
CA LEU A 17 2.43 -4.42 -6.05
C LEU A 17 2.77 -4.70 -7.52
N GLY A 18 3.90 -4.18 -8.01
CA GLY A 18 4.27 -4.25 -9.42
C GLY A 18 3.90 -2.96 -10.14
N PRO A 19 4.87 -2.10 -10.50
CA PRO A 19 4.61 -0.80 -11.11
C PRO A 19 3.99 -0.86 -12.51
N ASP A 20 4.09 -2.02 -13.17
CA ASP A 20 3.51 -2.28 -14.50
C ASP A 20 2.00 -2.54 -14.44
N LEU A 21 1.50 -3.05 -13.31
CA LEU A 21 0.09 -3.34 -13.08
C LEU A 21 -0.59 -2.25 -12.24
N PHE A 22 0.16 -1.64 -11.32
CA PHE A 22 -0.35 -0.63 -10.40
C PHE A 22 0.23 0.76 -10.70
N GLY A 23 -0.60 1.58 -11.36
CA GLY A 23 -0.30 2.98 -11.59
C GLY A 23 -0.27 3.81 -10.29
N ARG A 24 0.47 4.92 -10.30
CA ARG A 24 0.61 5.83 -9.14
C ARG A 24 -0.76 6.23 -8.57
N ASP A 25 -1.70 6.62 -9.42
CA ASP A 25 -3.01 7.11 -8.99
C ASP A 25 -3.84 6.03 -8.30
N LEU A 26 -3.75 4.79 -8.78
CA LEU A 26 -4.41 3.65 -8.16
C LEU A 26 -3.86 3.40 -6.75
N VAL A 27 -2.53 3.42 -6.59
CA VAL A 27 -1.91 3.25 -5.27
C VAL A 27 -2.25 4.43 -4.34
N TYR A 28 -2.39 5.66 -4.86
CA TYR A 28 -2.91 6.79 -4.06
C TYR A 28 -4.38 6.63 -3.68
N LYS A 29 -5.23 6.03 -4.52
CA LYS A 29 -6.62 5.70 -4.15
C LYS A 29 -6.64 4.67 -3.02
N ILE A 30 -5.84 3.62 -3.12
CA ILE A 30 -5.67 2.61 -2.05
C ILE A 30 -5.18 3.28 -0.76
N ALA A 31 -4.16 4.14 -0.83
CA ALA A 31 -3.62 4.85 0.32
C ALA A 31 -4.65 5.78 0.98
N ARG A 32 -5.53 6.41 0.20
CA ARG A 32 -6.59 7.27 0.74
C ARG A 32 -7.71 6.48 1.42
N LYS A 33 -8.00 5.27 0.93
CA LYS A 33 -9.07 4.42 1.44
C LYS A 33 -8.64 3.54 2.62
N HIS A 34 -7.44 2.96 2.57
CA HIS A 34 -6.94 1.96 3.53
C HIS A 34 -5.65 2.35 4.23
N GLY A 35 -5.05 3.47 3.83
CA GLY A 35 -3.81 3.95 4.41
C GLY A 35 -4.03 4.73 5.71
N ILE A 36 -2.92 5.13 6.31
CA ILE A 36 -2.87 5.99 7.48
C ILE A 36 -2.19 7.30 7.09
N ARG A 37 -2.72 8.42 7.59
CA ARG A 37 -2.12 9.74 7.40
C ARG A 37 -1.16 10.03 8.56
N ALA A 38 0.13 10.13 8.23
CA ALA A 38 1.18 10.49 9.17
C ALA A 38 1.70 11.89 8.81
N GLY A 39 1.13 12.92 9.45
CA GLY A 39 1.37 14.31 9.10
C GLY A 39 0.95 14.60 7.65
N ARG A 40 1.91 15.04 6.81
CA ARG A 40 1.68 15.34 5.39
C ARG A 40 1.81 14.11 4.47
N ARG A 41 2.13 12.93 5.01
CA ARG A 41 2.38 11.71 4.22
C ARG A 41 1.23 10.72 4.36
N LEU A 42 0.92 10.04 3.25
CA LEU A 42 0.06 8.87 3.23
C LEU A 42 0.94 7.62 3.25
N LEU A 43 0.66 6.74 4.20
CA LEU A 43 1.31 5.45 4.36
C LEU A 43 0.29 4.35 4.18
N ILE A 44 0.73 3.19 3.69
CA ILE A 44 -0.09 2.02 3.44
C ILE A 44 0.41 0.91 4.36
N PRO A 45 -0.44 0.33 5.21
CA PRO A 45 -0.07 -0.86 5.97
C PRO A 45 0.38 -2.00 5.05
N LEU A 46 1.46 -2.67 5.41
CA LEU A 46 1.98 -3.82 4.63
C LEU A 46 0.90 -4.88 4.40
N ARG A 47 0.06 -5.15 5.42
CA ARG A 47 -1.08 -6.08 5.32
C ARG A 47 -2.00 -5.76 4.14
N VAL A 48 -2.27 -4.48 3.88
CA VAL A 48 -3.16 -4.08 2.77
C VAL A 48 -2.54 -4.44 1.42
N VAL A 49 -1.22 -4.24 1.28
CA VAL A 49 -0.49 -4.63 0.07
C VAL A 49 -0.48 -6.16 -0.09
N GLN A 50 -0.35 -6.92 1.00
CA GLN A 50 -0.38 -8.39 0.97
C GLN A 50 -1.75 -8.91 0.56
N GLU A 51 -2.85 -8.44 1.16
CA GLU A 51 -4.21 -8.84 0.78
C GLU A 51 -4.52 -8.56 -0.70
N ILE A 52 -4.03 -7.43 -1.24
CA ILE A 52 -4.17 -7.10 -2.66
C ILE A 52 -3.42 -8.12 -3.54
N LYS A 53 -2.19 -8.49 -3.17
CA LYS A 53 -1.39 -9.47 -3.92
C LYS A 53 -1.99 -10.87 -3.87
N GLU A 54 -2.60 -11.23 -2.75
CA GLU A 54 -3.26 -12.52 -2.55
C GLU A 54 -4.64 -12.58 -3.22
N GLY A 55 -5.11 -11.46 -3.80
CA GLY A 55 -6.40 -11.39 -4.50
C GLY A 55 -7.60 -11.35 -3.55
N HIS A 56 -7.38 -11.09 -2.26
CA HIS A 56 -8.41 -11.01 -1.23
C HIS A 56 -9.11 -9.63 -1.20
N ILE A 57 -9.40 -9.05 -2.36
CA ILE A 57 -10.07 -7.74 -2.51
C ILE A 57 -11.59 -7.90 -2.33
N LYS A 58 -12.04 -8.75 -1.40
CA LYS A 58 -13.50 -8.93 -1.19
C LYS A 58 -14.13 -7.79 -0.40
N GLU A 59 -13.36 -7.08 0.44
CA GLU A 59 -13.86 -5.94 1.22
C GLU A 59 -12.76 -4.90 1.50
N LEU A 60 -12.05 -4.45 0.45
CA LEU A 60 -11.26 -3.22 0.52
C LEU A 60 -12.08 -2.07 -0.04
#